data_AF-A0A6N8BWT0-F1
#
_entry.id   AF-A0A6N8BWT0-F1
#
_cell.length_a   1.000
_cell.length_b   1.000
_cell.length_c   1.000
_cell.angle_alpha   90.00
_cell.angle_beta   90.00
_cell.angle_gamma   90.00
#
_symmetry.space_group_name_H-M   'P 1'
#
loop_
_entity.id
_entity.type
_entity.pdbx_description
1 polymer ?
#
loop_
_entity_poly.entity_id
_entity_poly.type
_entity_poly.pdbx_seq_one_letter_code
_entity_poly.pdbx_strand_id
1 'polypeptide(L)'
;MPSVYDKDAYSQRVNYAAQCFLRGTDSRHFDTCFEMYDGAAVVTALVRRAEKNPRLHSAIAAQWREGFPQSWKDTAAQFAAVPTRRLVDLAALFRANDGARTGNHVDAFLAQFSQHHATATLAQPSLL
;
A
#
# COMPACT_ATOMS: atom_id res chain seq x y z
N MET A 1 1.57 -8.60 20.51
CA MET A 1 1.60 -8.03 19.14
C MET A 1 0.23 -7.45 18.87
N PRO A 2 0.13 -6.22 18.33
CA PRO A 2 -1.16 -5.72 17.87
C PRO A 2 -1.72 -6.66 16.79
N SER A 3 -3.03 -6.73 16.73
CA SER A 3 -3.74 -7.66 15.85
C SER A 3 -3.74 -7.15 14.41
N VAL A 4 -3.74 -8.02 13.39
CA VAL A 4 -4.00 -7.59 12.00
C VAL A 4 -5.38 -6.94 11.84
N TYR A 5 -6.29 -7.23 12.77
CA TYR A 5 -7.61 -6.63 12.92
C TYR A 5 -7.59 -5.23 13.54
N ASP A 6 -6.48 -4.79 14.12
CA ASP A 6 -6.34 -3.42 14.62
C ASP A 6 -6.34 -2.46 13.43
N LYS A 7 -7.19 -1.45 13.48
CA LYS A 7 -7.32 -0.43 12.44
C LYS A 7 -5.94 0.16 12.11
N ASP A 8 -5.09 0.42 13.09
CA ASP A 8 -3.82 1.11 12.87
C ASP A 8 -2.63 0.17 12.55
N ALA A 9 -2.88 -1.13 12.40
CA ALA A 9 -1.86 -2.15 12.13
C ALA A 9 -1.45 -2.30 10.65
N TYR A 10 -1.53 -1.24 9.83
CA TYR A 10 -1.18 -1.27 8.40
C TYR A 10 0.20 -1.91 8.14
N SER A 11 1.25 -1.42 8.82
CA SER A 11 2.61 -1.95 8.64
C SER A 11 2.72 -3.43 8.99
N GLN A 12 1.91 -3.90 9.95
CA GLN A 12 1.90 -5.30 10.37
C GLN A 12 1.19 -6.16 9.33
N ARG A 13 0.07 -5.70 8.76
CA ARG A 13 -0.59 -6.36 7.62
C ARG A 13 0.36 -6.53 6.43
N VAL A 14 1.08 -5.48 6.04
CA VAL A 14 2.08 -5.56 4.94
C VAL A 14 3.19 -6.56 5.26
N ASN A 15 3.73 -6.53 6.48
CA ASN A 15 4.81 -7.43 6.89
C ASN A 15 4.34 -8.89 6.98
N TYR A 16 3.17 -9.13 7.55
CA TYR A 16 2.59 -10.46 7.68
C TYR A 16 2.27 -11.06 6.31
N ALA A 17 1.59 -10.31 5.43
CA ALA A 17 1.30 -10.75 4.07
C ALA A 17 2.56 -11.14 3.29
N ALA A 18 3.62 -10.31 3.37
CA ALA A 18 4.90 -10.65 2.73
C ALA A 18 5.51 -11.95 3.28
N GLN A 19 5.41 -12.19 4.59
CA GLN A 19 5.87 -13.46 5.19
C GLN A 19 5.03 -14.65 4.75
N CYS A 20 3.71 -14.51 4.65
CA CYS A 20 2.81 -15.54 4.14
C CYS A 20 3.18 -15.96 2.73
N PHE A 21 3.40 -15.02 1.81
CA PHE A 21 3.89 -15.32 0.46
C PHE A 21 5.22 -16.09 0.51
N LEU A 22 6.20 -15.60 1.25
CA LEU A 22 7.53 -16.23 1.34
C LEU A 22 7.50 -17.64 1.95
N ARG A 23 6.48 -17.95 2.75
CA ARG A 23 6.28 -19.26 3.40
C ARG A 23 5.28 -20.16 2.67
N GLY A 24 4.59 -19.66 1.65
CA GLY A 24 3.46 -20.36 1.03
C GLY A 24 2.31 -20.64 2.01
N THR A 25 2.09 -19.74 2.97
CA THR A 25 1.04 -19.88 3.99
C THR A 25 -0.22 -19.16 3.56
N ASP A 26 -1.32 -19.89 3.47
CA ASP A 26 -2.66 -19.35 3.28
C ASP A 26 -3.49 -19.52 4.57
N SER A 27 -4.21 -18.46 4.97
CA SER A 27 -5.00 -18.45 6.21
C SER A 27 -5.99 -17.29 6.25
N ARG A 28 -7.00 -17.38 7.12
CA ARG A 28 -7.91 -16.26 7.39
C ARG A 28 -7.21 -14.98 7.86
N HIS A 29 -6.08 -15.11 8.58
CA HIS A 29 -5.26 -13.97 8.97
C HIS A 29 -4.55 -13.32 7.77
N PHE A 30 -4.18 -14.13 6.77
CA PHE A 30 -3.61 -13.65 5.52
C PHE A 30 -4.66 -12.90 4.69
N ASP A 31 -5.86 -13.48 4.50
CA ASP A 31 -6.98 -12.81 3.83
C ASP A 31 -7.29 -11.44 4.47
N THR A 32 -7.33 -11.40 5.80
CA THR A 32 -7.58 -10.19 6.59
C THR A 32 -6.61 -9.06 6.24
N CYS A 33 -5.38 -9.36 5.83
CA CYS A 33 -4.42 -8.32 5.45
C CYS A 33 -4.88 -7.48 4.25
N PHE A 34 -5.83 -7.98 3.45
CA PHE A 34 -6.40 -7.29 2.30
C PHE A 34 -7.85 -6.83 2.53
N GLU A 35 -8.55 -7.43 3.49
CA GLU A 35 -9.97 -7.19 3.79
C GLU A 35 -10.23 -6.07 4.82
N MET A 36 -9.18 -5.47 5.42
CA MET A 36 -9.32 -4.39 6.42
C MET A 36 -9.54 -2.99 5.81
N TYR A 37 -10.24 -2.91 4.68
CA TYR A 37 -10.52 -1.68 3.93
C TYR A 37 -9.30 -0.88 3.46
N ASP A 38 -8.08 -1.42 3.56
CA ASP A 38 -6.85 -0.80 3.08
C ASP A 38 -6.03 -1.68 2.13
N GLY A 39 -6.65 -2.72 1.57
CA GLY A 39 -6.00 -3.69 0.68
C GLY A 39 -5.26 -3.07 -0.49
N ALA A 40 -5.74 -1.96 -1.06
CA ALA A 40 -5.05 -1.25 -2.14
C ALA A 40 -3.69 -0.67 -1.71
N ALA A 41 -3.60 -0.13 -0.49
CA ALA A 41 -2.34 0.36 0.07
C ALA A 41 -1.39 -0.81 0.39
N VAL A 42 -1.92 -1.92 0.90
CA VAL A 42 -1.16 -3.14 1.17
C VAL A 42 -0.57 -3.73 -0.11
N VAL A 43 -1.39 -3.88 -1.15
CA VAL A 43 -0.97 -4.34 -2.50
C VAL A 43 0.13 -3.43 -3.05
N THR A 44 -0.08 -2.11 -3.01
CA THR A 44 0.92 -1.13 -3.49
C THR A 44 2.26 -1.31 -2.78
N ALA A 45 2.25 -1.50 -1.46
CA ALA A 45 3.48 -1.72 -0.69
C ALA A 45 4.15 -3.06 -1.05
N LEU A 46 3.39 -4.12 -1.25
CA LEU A 46 3.91 -5.44 -1.64
C LEU A 46 4.55 -5.42 -3.03
N VAL A 47 3.91 -4.78 -4.01
CA VAL A 47 4.48 -4.60 -5.36
C VAL A 47 5.82 -3.87 -5.30
N ARG A 48 5.87 -2.72 -4.62
CA ARG A 48 7.11 -1.94 -4.47
C ARG A 48 8.22 -2.68 -3.72
N ARG A 49 7.86 -3.55 -2.77
CA ARG A 49 8.83 -4.42 -2.10
C ARG A 49 9.32 -5.51 -3.05
N ALA A 50 8.44 -6.11 -3.83
CA ALA A 50 8.77 -7.15 -4.81
C ALA A 50 9.69 -6.64 -5.92
N GLU A 51 9.52 -5.40 -6.39
CA GLU A 51 10.42 -4.74 -7.35
C GLU A 51 11.89 -4.72 -6.89
N LYS A 52 12.11 -4.66 -5.57
CA LYS A 52 13.44 -4.62 -4.95
C LYS A 52 13.86 -5.96 -4.34
N ASN A 53 12.99 -6.96 -4.38
CA ASN A 53 13.20 -8.25 -3.74
C ASN A 53 12.72 -9.37 -4.67
N PRO A 54 13.63 -9.93 -5.51
CA PRO A 54 13.29 -11.00 -6.45
C PRO A 54 12.67 -12.23 -5.77
N ARG A 55 13.07 -12.54 -4.53
CA ARG A 55 12.50 -13.67 -3.79
C ARG A 55 11.03 -13.45 -3.45
N LEU A 56 10.68 -12.25 -2.98
CA LEU A 56 9.27 -11.89 -2.72
C LEU A 56 8.47 -11.82 -4.02
N HIS A 57 9.06 -11.28 -5.10
CA HIS A 57 8.43 -11.25 -6.41
C HIS A 57 8.05 -12.65 -6.88
N SER A 58 9.00 -13.58 -6.89
CA SER A 58 8.74 -14.97 -7.30
C SER A 58 7.74 -15.67 -6.37
N ALA A 59 7.79 -15.41 -5.06
CA ALA A 59 6.84 -15.99 -4.11
C ALA A 59 5.40 -15.52 -4.35
N ILE A 60 5.20 -14.23 -4.65
CA ILE A 60 3.89 -13.70 -5.05
C ILE A 60 3.47 -14.31 -6.38
N ALA A 61 4.34 -14.27 -7.40
CA ALA A 61 4.02 -14.79 -8.73
C ALA A 61 3.61 -16.27 -8.70
N ALA A 62 4.20 -17.09 -7.83
CA ALA A 62 3.88 -18.51 -7.69
C ALA A 62 2.45 -18.80 -7.20
N GLN A 63 1.76 -17.82 -6.59
CA GLN A 63 0.35 -17.97 -6.19
C GLN A 63 -0.62 -17.85 -7.37
N TRP A 64 -0.16 -17.38 -8.53
CA TRP A 64 -0.97 -17.22 -9.73
C TRP A 64 -0.40 -18.04 -10.89
N ARG A 65 -1.29 -18.69 -11.66
CA ARG A 65 -0.88 -19.48 -12.84
C ARG A 65 -0.17 -18.65 -13.91
N GLU A 66 -0.56 -17.38 -14.04
CA GLU A 66 -0.08 -16.46 -15.08
C GLU A 66 1.15 -15.63 -14.62
N GLY A 67 1.68 -15.92 -13.42
CA GLY A 67 2.78 -15.16 -12.81
C GLY A 67 2.28 -13.94 -12.04
N PHE A 68 3.14 -12.91 -11.92
CA PHE A 68 2.84 -11.78 -11.05
C PHE A 68 1.58 -11.02 -11.52
N PRO A 69 0.55 -10.86 -10.66
CA PRO A 69 -0.77 -10.38 -11.08
C PRO A 69 -0.71 -8.95 -11.63
N GLN A 70 -1.20 -8.77 -12.86
CA GLN A 70 -1.20 -7.46 -13.53
C GLN A 70 -2.08 -6.43 -12.78
N SER A 71 -3.24 -6.84 -12.26
CA SER A 71 -4.13 -5.97 -11.47
C SER A 71 -3.47 -5.37 -10.22
N TRP A 72 -2.47 -6.06 -9.64
CA TRP A 72 -1.69 -5.53 -8.53
C TRP A 72 -0.71 -4.45 -9.00
N LYS A 73 -0.07 -4.65 -10.16
CA LYS A 73 0.78 -3.63 -10.79
C LYS A 73 -0.03 -2.39 -11.15
N ASP A 74 -1.22 -2.57 -11.72
CA ASP A 74 -2.13 -1.47 -12.07
C ASP A 74 -2.57 -0.70 -10.82
N THR A 75 -2.89 -1.41 -9.73
CA THR A 75 -3.15 -0.79 -8.42
C THR A 75 -1.95 0.01 -7.92
N ALA A 76 -0.74 -0.54 -7.99
CA ALA A 76 0.46 0.19 -7.55
C ALA A 76 0.75 1.42 -8.43
N ALA A 77 0.48 1.34 -9.73
CA ALA A 77 0.60 2.45 -10.68
C ALA A 77 -0.41 3.57 -10.39
N GLN A 78 -1.65 3.24 -10.01
CA GLN A 78 -2.66 4.21 -9.58
C GLN A 78 -2.16 5.11 -8.43
N PHE A 79 -1.33 4.57 -7.54
CA PHE A 79 -0.76 5.29 -6.40
C PHE A 79 0.71 5.65 -6.57
N ALA A 80 1.25 5.68 -7.79
CA ALA A 80 2.66 5.96 -8.06
C ALA A 80 3.12 7.31 -7.48
N ALA A 81 2.25 8.32 -7.46
CA ALA A 81 2.52 9.64 -6.89
C ALA A 81 2.62 9.64 -5.34
N VAL A 82 2.11 8.61 -4.65
CA VAL A 82 2.16 8.49 -3.19
C VAL A 82 3.47 7.82 -2.77
N PRO A 83 4.37 8.48 -2.02
CA PRO A 83 5.60 7.86 -1.54
C PRO A 83 5.32 6.68 -0.61
N THR A 84 6.17 5.65 -0.64
CA THR A 84 5.95 4.43 0.18
C THR A 84 5.77 4.71 1.66
N ARG A 85 6.49 5.70 2.21
CA ARG A 85 6.37 6.12 3.61
C ARG A 85 5.00 6.71 3.97
N ARG A 86 4.24 7.20 2.98
CA ARG A 86 2.91 7.83 3.13
C ARG A 86 1.76 6.85 2.87
N LEU A 87 2.05 5.60 2.48
CA LEU A 87 0.99 4.60 2.28
C LEU A 87 0.24 4.28 3.58
N VAL A 88 0.83 4.54 4.75
CA VAL A 88 0.13 4.43 6.05
C VAL A 88 -1.02 5.43 6.18
N ASP A 89 -0.84 6.66 5.66
CA ASP A 89 -1.88 7.68 5.67
C ASP A 89 -2.97 7.36 4.66
N LEU A 90 -2.58 6.86 3.47
CA LEU A 90 -3.51 6.38 2.45
C LEU A 90 -4.36 5.23 2.99
N ALA A 91 -3.75 4.30 3.71
CA ALA A 91 -4.45 3.19 4.37
C ALA A 91 -5.43 3.70 5.43
N ALA A 92 -5.02 4.68 6.24
CA ALA A 92 -5.91 5.30 7.23
C ALA A 92 -7.10 6.01 6.57
N LEU A 93 -6.86 6.73 5.46
CA LEU A 93 -7.91 7.36 4.68
C LEU A 93 -8.91 6.34 4.14
N PHE A 94 -8.45 5.22 3.57
CA PHE A 94 -9.37 4.20 3.06
C PHE A 94 -10.24 3.59 4.16
N ARG A 95 -9.66 3.30 5.33
CA ARG A 95 -10.41 2.78 6.48
C ARG A 95 -11.45 3.77 6.99
N ALA A 96 -11.13 5.06 7.01
CA ALA A 96 -12.06 6.10 7.44
C ALA A 96 -13.27 6.25 6.50
N ASN A 97 -13.19 5.70 5.27
CA ASN A 97 -14.23 5.77 4.25
C ASN A 97 -14.76 4.38 3.86
N ASP A 98 -14.68 3.38 4.76
CA ASP A 98 -15.15 2.00 4.54
C ASP A 98 -14.65 1.36 3.23
N GLY A 99 -13.41 1.66 2.83
CA GLY A 99 -12.79 1.14 1.62
C GLY A 99 -13.36 1.73 0.32
N ALA A 100 -14.18 2.79 0.41
CA ALA A 100 -14.64 3.52 -0.75
C ALA A 100 -13.45 4.12 -1.50
N ARG A 101 -13.05 3.46 -2.60
CA ARG A 101 -12.30 4.05 -3.71
C ARG A 101 -13.21 5.01 -4.50
N THR A 102 -13.96 5.89 -3.85
CA THR A 102 -14.60 6.96 -4.62
C THR A 102 -13.48 7.82 -5.17
N GLY A 103 -13.42 7.97 -6.50
CA GLY A 103 -12.38 8.75 -7.19
C GLY A 103 -12.15 10.09 -6.50
N ASN A 104 -13.23 10.74 -6.07
CA ASN A 104 -13.23 12.00 -5.33
C ASN A 104 -12.33 12.03 -4.06
N HIS A 105 -12.26 10.96 -3.24
CA HIS A 105 -11.44 10.97 -2.01
C HIS A 105 -9.97 10.68 -2.28
N VAL A 106 -9.67 9.80 -3.25
CA VAL A 106 -8.30 9.52 -3.68
C VAL A 106 -7.74 10.73 -4.41
N ASP A 107 -8.50 11.31 -5.31
CA ASP A 107 -8.12 12.52 -6.05
C ASP A 107 -7.96 13.71 -5.08
N ALA A 108 -8.83 13.85 -4.07
CA ALA A 108 -8.65 14.85 -3.03
C ALA A 108 -7.39 14.62 -2.20
N PHE A 109 -7.07 13.37 -1.82
CA PHE A 109 -5.82 13.06 -1.12
C PHE A 109 -4.59 13.33 -1.99
N LEU A 110 -4.62 12.94 -3.27
CA LEU A 110 -3.55 13.22 -4.23
C LEU A 110 -3.39 14.71 -4.50
N ALA A 111 -4.49 15.47 -4.58
CA ALA A 111 -4.49 16.92 -4.72
C ALA A 111 -3.94 17.61 -3.47
N GLN A 112 -4.42 17.23 -2.28
CA GLN A 112 -3.92 17.74 -1.00
C GLN A 112 -2.42 17.41 -0.82
N PHE A 113 -2.00 16.20 -1.17
CA PHE A 113 -0.60 15.80 -1.19
C PHE A 113 0.22 16.67 -2.14
N SER A 114 -0.26 16.89 -3.37
CA SER A 114 0.42 17.72 -4.36
C SER A 114 0.57 19.17 -3.90
N GLN A 115 -0.45 19.74 -3.25
CA GLN A 115 -0.42 21.10 -2.71
C GLN A 115 0.57 21.27 -1.53
N HIS A 116 0.65 20.30 -0.62
CA HIS A 116 1.60 20.33 0.49
C HIS A 116 3.07 20.11 0.05
N HIS A 117 3.31 19.42 -1.06
CA HIS A 117 4.65 19.25 -1.62
C HIS A 117 5.11 20.45 -2.47
N ALA A 118 4.19 21.15 -3.13
CA ALA A 118 4.49 22.41 -3.82
C ALA A 118 4.88 23.53 -2.83
N THR A 119 4.22 23.60 -1.68
CA THR A 119 4.52 24.60 -0.64
C THR A 119 5.82 24.33 0.12
N ALA A 120 6.19 23.06 0.29
CA ALA A 120 7.48 22.70 0.91
C ALA A 120 8.71 23.03 0.03
N THR A 121 8.53 23.24 -1.27
CA THR A 121 9.63 23.55 -2.21
C THR A 121 9.92 25.06 -2.29
N LEU A 122 8.99 25.92 -1.87
CA LEU A 122 9.15 27.38 -1.87
C LEU A 122 9.68 27.96 -0.54
N ALA A 123 9.92 27.11 0.47
CA ALA A 123 10.46 27.51 1.76
C ALA A 123 11.94 27.12 1.91
N GLN A 124 12.79 27.48 0.94
CA GLN A 124 14.21 27.69 1.22
C GLN A 124 14.44 29.20 1.33
N PRO A 125 14.66 29.75 2.54
CA PRO A 125 15.15 31.11 2.64
C PRO A 125 16.54 31.14 1.99
N SER A 126 16.67 31.97 0.95
CA SER A 126 17.97 32.33 0.41
C SER A 126 18.74 33.02 1.55
N LEU A 127 19.66 32.30 2.17
CA LEU A 127 20.64 32.89 3.07
C LEU A 127 21.66 33.64 2.19
N LEU A 128 21.55 34.97 2.21
CA LEU A 128 22.63 35.89 1.88
C LEU A 128 23.68 35.88 3.00
#